data_AF-A0A645HV14-F1
#
_entry.id   AF-A0A645HV14-F1
#
_cell.length_a   1.000
_cell.length_b   1.000
_cell.length_c   1.000
_cell.angle_alpha   90.00
_cell.angle_beta   90.00
_cell.angle_gamma   90.00
#
_symmetry.space_group_name_H-M   'P 1'
#
loop_
_entity.id
_entity.type
_entity.pdbx_description
1 polymer ?
#
loop_
_entity_poly.entity_id
_entity_poly.type
_entity_poly.pdbx_seq_one_letter_code
_entity_poly.pdbx_strand_id
1 'polypeptide(L)'
;MFMYTESNNGNLPKYDGLLTPGNATWKVHGKWQDGFFVLQNPGRNLVDWVHYDDTLGRPKSIFACPSSLTSGAKEFEGARHYGMNGAHGNTATWYRAEIKAAKIKYPGGRLMFSDIEKTGSWASLDVENANGIFNFTEGRFLRHSNNSAANVCYADGHAGSVKREAIPASNSTAEGKAFWRDW
;
A
#
# COMPACT_ATOMS: atom_id res chain seq x y z
N MET A 1 -5.26 -9.39 -7.38
CA MET A 1 -6.11 -8.22 -7.69
C MET A 1 -7.39 -8.60 -8.44
N PHE A 2 -7.30 -9.39 -9.51
CA PHE A 2 -8.45 -9.73 -10.37
C PHE A 2 -9.72 -10.16 -9.62
N MET A 3 -9.65 -11.14 -8.71
CA MET A 3 -10.81 -11.60 -7.93
C MET A 3 -11.48 -10.49 -7.09
N TYR A 4 -10.69 -9.58 -6.50
CA TYR A 4 -11.23 -8.46 -5.71
C TYR A 4 -11.97 -7.48 -6.63
N THR A 5 -11.31 -7.05 -7.72
CA THR A 5 -11.86 -6.04 -8.62
C THR A 5 -13.12 -6.53 -9.33
N GLU A 6 -13.18 -7.80 -9.73
CA GLU A 6 -14.38 -8.37 -10.35
C GLU A 6 -15.57 -8.40 -9.38
N SER A 7 -15.30 -8.78 -8.13
CA SER A 7 -16.30 -8.80 -7.06
C SER A 7 -16.71 -7.40 -6.59
N ASN A 8 -15.95 -6.36 -6.94
CA ASN A 8 -16.10 -4.99 -6.49
C ASN A 8 -16.34 -3.99 -7.64
N ASN A 9 -17.07 -4.40 -8.69
CA ASN A 9 -17.45 -3.52 -9.83
C ASN A 9 -16.26 -2.81 -10.54
N GLY A 10 -15.11 -3.46 -10.55
CA GLY A 10 -13.85 -2.95 -11.09
C GLY A 10 -13.10 -1.99 -10.18
N ASN A 11 -13.60 -1.70 -8.98
CA ASN A 11 -12.95 -0.80 -8.03
C ASN A 11 -11.80 -1.50 -7.32
N LEU A 12 -10.70 -0.76 -7.18
CA LEU A 12 -9.56 -1.16 -6.36
C LEU A 12 -9.93 -1.08 -4.87
N PRO A 13 -9.24 -1.84 -3.99
CA PRO A 13 -9.51 -1.75 -2.56
C PRO A 13 -9.20 -0.35 -2.07
N LYS A 14 -9.96 0.11 -1.08
CA LYS A 14 -9.56 1.28 -0.31
C LYS A 14 -8.21 0.99 0.35
N TYR A 15 -7.26 1.92 0.30
CA TYR A 15 -6.00 1.76 1.04
C TYR A 15 -6.28 1.67 2.56
N ASP A 16 -7.35 2.33 3.02
CA ASP A 16 -7.84 2.29 4.39
C ASP A 16 -9.36 2.58 4.44
N GLY A 17 -10.05 2.14 5.48
CA GLY A 17 -11.48 2.36 5.68
C GLY A 17 -12.40 1.34 5.02
N LEU A 18 -11.95 0.10 4.80
CA LEU A 18 -12.78 -1.00 4.28
C LEU A 18 -13.98 -1.33 5.18
N LEU A 19 -13.87 -1.10 6.49
CA LEU A 19 -14.97 -1.31 7.45
C LEU A 19 -15.92 -0.12 7.57
N THR A 20 -15.65 0.96 6.83
CA THR A 20 -16.43 2.20 6.90
C THR A 20 -17.31 2.35 5.66
N PRO A 21 -18.63 2.53 5.82
CA PRO A 21 -19.54 2.80 4.72
C PRO A 21 -19.14 4.05 3.91
N GLY A 22 -19.53 4.08 2.63
CA GLY A 22 -19.27 5.21 1.74
C GLY A 22 -17.82 5.31 1.27
N ASN A 23 -17.38 6.53 0.96
CA ASN A 23 -16.12 6.82 0.24
C ASN A 23 -14.99 7.30 1.16
N ALA A 24 -15.16 7.15 2.46
CA ALA A 24 -14.16 7.59 3.43
C ALA A 24 -12.89 6.73 3.35
N THR A 25 -11.73 7.39 3.23
CA THR A 25 -10.39 6.77 3.23
C THR A 25 -9.45 7.62 4.07
N TRP A 26 -9.21 7.30 5.35
CA TRP A 26 -8.23 8.01 6.21
C TRP A 26 -8.11 7.36 7.60
N LYS A 27 -7.01 6.71 7.98
CA LYS A 27 -6.77 6.21 9.36
C LYS A 27 -8.00 5.55 10.03
N VAL A 28 -8.90 4.97 9.25
CA VAL A 28 -10.15 4.38 9.74
C VAL A 28 -9.91 2.89 9.92
N HIS A 29 -10.90 2.14 10.39
CA HIS A 29 -10.79 0.70 10.52
C HIS A 29 -10.91 -0.02 9.16
N GLY A 30 -10.13 -1.09 8.97
CA GLY A 30 -10.13 -1.94 7.78
C GLY A 30 -9.10 -1.50 6.72
N LYS A 31 -7.87 -2.00 6.85
CA LYS A 31 -6.79 -1.75 5.88
C LYS A 31 -6.94 -2.63 4.65
N TRP A 32 -6.36 -2.24 3.51
CA TRP A 32 -6.36 -3.08 2.30
C TRP A 32 -5.83 -4.51 2.55
N GLN A 33 -4.87 -4.65 3.46
CA GLN A 33 -4.32 -5.94 3.87
C GLN A 33 -5.35 -6.81 4.61
N ASP A 34 -6.26 -6.24 5.39
CA ASP A 34 -7.36 -6.98 6.03
C ASP A 34 -8.27 -7.62 4.98
N GLY A 35 -8.64 -6.84 3.96
CA GLY A 35 -9.46 -7.31 2.85
C GLY A 35 -8.81 -8.48 2.09
N PHE A 36 -7.53 -8.35 1.76
CA PHE A 36 -6.79 -9.42 1.06
C PHE A 36 -6.53 -10.63 1.96
N PHE A 37 -6.29 -10.43 3.26
CA PHE A 37 -6.14 -11.52 4.20
C PHE A 37 -7.40 -12.40 4.24
N VAL A 38 -8.59 -11.78 4.32
CA VAL A 38 -9.85 -12.53 4.32
C VAL A 38 -10.10 -13.22 2.98
N LEU A 39 -9.77 -12.58 1.85
CA LEU A 39 -9.86 -13.24 0.55
C LEU A 39 -8.95 -14.47 0.41
N GLN A 40 -7.75 -14.44 1.00
CA GLN A 40 -6.84 -15.58 1.02
C GLN A 40 -7.26 -16.66 2.03
N ASN A 41 -8.06 -16.31 3.04
CA ASN A 41 -8.47 -17.20 4.13
C ASN A 41 -10.01 -17.27 4.22
N PRO A 42 -10.66 -18.06 3.34
CA PRO A 42 -12.10 -18.23 3.33
C PRO A 42 -12.66 -18.61 4.71
N GLY A 43 -13.80 -18.03 5.07
CA GLY A 43 -14.47 -18.26 6.36
C GLY A 43 -13.97 -17.36 7.51
N ARG A 44 -13.00 -16.48 7.28
CA ARG A 44 -12.62 -15.43 8.24
C ARG A 44 -13.51 -14.19 8.05
N ASN A 45 -13.85 -13.54 9.15
CA ASN A 45 -14.58 -12.26 9.11
C ASN A 45 -13.61 -11.10 8.87
N LEU A 46 -14.05 -10.11 8.10
CA LEU A 46 -13.35 -8.85 7.96
C LEU A 46 -13.50 -8.04 9.25
N VAL A 47 -12.39 -7.86 9.96
CA VAL A 47 -12.26 -7.01 11.14
C VAL A 47 -10.95 -6.23 11.04
N ASP A 48 -10.84 -5.13 11.80
CA ASP A 48 -9.64 -4.28 11.76
C ASP A 48 -8.42 -5.07 12.26
N TRP A 49 -7.29 -4.91 11.55
CA TRP A 49 -6.02 -5.56 11.89
C TRP A 49 -6.04 -7.09 11.89
N VAL A 50 -6.99 -7.74 11.21
CA VAL A 50 -7.03 -9.22 11.10
C VAL A 50 -5.76 -9.77 10.43
N HIS A 51 -5.14 -8.98 9.54
CA HIS A 51 -3.88 -9.33 8.89
C HIS A 51 -2.67 -9.28 9.84
N TYR A 52 -2.79 -8.70 11.03
CA TYR A 52 -1.67 -8.55 11.98
C TYR A 52 -1.67 -9.65 13.04
N ASP A 53 -0.48 -10.07 13.43
CA ASP A 53 -0.24 -11.00 14.52
C ASP A 53 0.34 -10.22 15.71
N ASP A 54 -0.51 -9.98 16.72
CA ASP A 54 -0.09 -9.27 17.93
C ASP A 54 0.89 -10.10 18.79
N THR A 55 0.92 -11.43 18.65
CA THR A 55 1.85 -12.29 19.40
C THR A 55 3.25 -12.27 18.79
N LEU A 56 3.35 -12.30 17.47
CA LEU A 56 4.62 -12.16 16.76
C LEU A 56 5.03 -10.69 16.56
N GLY A 57 4.09 -9.77 16.79
CA GLY A 57 4.28 -8.34 16.58
C GLY A 57 4.53 -7.99 15.12
N ARG A 58 3.92 -8.67 14.14
CA ARG A 58 4.12 -8.40 12.70
C ARG A 58 2.92 -8.85 11.86
N PRO A 59 2.81 -8.43 10.59
CA PRO A 59 1.78 -8.95 9.68
C PRO A 59 1.90 -10.46 9.44
N LYS A 60 0.79 -11.10 9.11
CA LYS A 60 0.68 -12.54 8.80
C LYS A 60 1.00 -12.80 7.32
N SER A 61 1.56 -13.99 7.07
CA SER A 61 1.72 -14.56 5.72
C SER A 61 2.38 -13.55 4.74
N ILE A 62 1.83 -13.42 3.53
CA ILE A 62 2.36 -12.61 2.43
C ILE A 62 2.49 -11.11 2.74
N PHE A 63 1.85 -10.61 3.81
CA PHE A 63 1.95 -9.21 4.21
C PHE A 63 3.20 -8.93 5.05
N ALA A 64 3.90 -9.97 5.51
CA ALA A 64 5.11 -9.83 6.29
C ALA A 64 6.33 -9.83 5.37
N CYS A 65 6.83 -8.63 5.03
CA CYS A 65 8.09 -8.51 4.28
C CYS A 65 9.23 -9.31 4.98
N PRO A 66 9.88 -10.28 4.31
CA PRO A 66 10.93 -11.10 4.93
C PRO A 66 12.15 -10.30 5.37
N SER A 67 12.49 -9.24 4.64
CA SER A 67 13.60 -8.33 4.97
C SER A 67 13.24 -7.28 6.02
N SER A 68 11.99 -7.27 6.50
CA SER A 68 11.57 -6.40 7.59
C SER A 68 11.67 -7.18 8.91
N LEU A 69 12.65 -6.76 9.71
CA LEU A 69 12.98 -7.32 11.02
C LEU A 69 12.15 -6.68 12.15
N THR A 70 11.24 -5.78 11.80
CA THR A 70 10.49 -4.99 12.77
C THR A 70 9.40 -5.83 13.40
N SER A 71 9.40 -5.87 14.73
CA SER A 71 8.37 -6.52 15.53
C SER A 71 7.90 -5.57 16.63
N GLY A 72 6.60 -5.52 16.88
CA GLY A 72 6.06 -4.72 17.98
C GLY A 72 4.55 -4.50 17.87
N ALA A 73 4.05 -3.54 18.63
CA ALA A 73 2.64 -3.20 18.60
C ALA A 73 2.23 -2.67 17.22
N LYS A 74 1.11 -3.17 16.70
CA LYS A 74 0.54 -2.77 15.40
C LYS A 74 0.34 -1.25 15.25
N GLU A 75 0.14 -0.55 16.36
CA GLU A 75 0.09 0.91 16.40
C GLU A 75 1.31 1.56 15.73
N PHE A 76 2.51 1.02 15.95
CA PHE A 76 3.78 1.59 15.48
C PHE A 76 4.38 0.79 14.33
N GLU A 77 4.21 -0.52 14.35
CA GLU A 77 4.88 -1.45 13.43
C GLU A 77 3.94 -1.95 12.32
N GLY A 78 2.63 -1.77 12.47
CA GLY A 78 1.62 -2.26 11.52
C GLY A 78 1.62 -1.54 10.18
N ALA A 79 2.13 -0.31 10.12
CA ALA A 79 2.31 0.46 8.89
C ALA A 79 3.68 0.25 8.24
N ARG A 80 4.43 -0.77 8.69
CA ARG A 80 5.71 -1.18 8.11
C ARG A 80 5.45 -2.41 7.23
N HIS A 81 6.46 -2.93 6.55
CA HIS A 81 6.33 -3.97 5.52
C HIS A 81 5.84 -3.47 4.15
N TYR A 82 4.53 -3.30 3.93
CA TYR A 82 3.99 -2.99 2.59
C TYR A 82 2.94 -1.87 2.60
N GLY A 83 3.01 -0.99 1.62
CA GLY A 83 2.07 0.10 1.38
C GLY A 83 1.43 0.02 0.02
N MET A 84 0.18 0.45 -0.07
CA MET A 84 -0.53 0.65 -1.32
C MET A 84 -0.35 2.07 -1.83
N ASN A 85 -0.30 2.28 -3.13
CA ASN A 85 -0.35 3.62 -3.68
C ASN A 85 -1.69 4.29 -3.32
N GLY A 86 -1.63 5.33 -2.49
CA GLY A 86 -2.79 6.06 -2.01
C GLY A 86 -3.60 6.65 -3.17
N ALA A 87 -2.94 7.03 -4.27
CA ALA A 87 -3.60 7.60 -5.44
C ALA A 87 -4.50 6.60 -6.20
N HIS A 88 -4.29 5.29 -6.00
CA HIS A 88 -5.10 4.21 -6.57
C HIS A 88 -6.09 3.60 -5.57
N GLY A 89 -5.79 3.65 -4.27
CA GLY A 89 -6.66 3.16 -3.20
C GLY A 89 -7.52 4.23 -2.52
N ASN A 90 -7.43 5.49 -2.93
CA ASN A 90 -8.26 6.54 -2.37
C ASN A 90 -9.66 6.45 -3.03
N THR A 91 -10.72 6.74 -2.29
CA THR A 91 -12.10 6.79 -2.84
C THR A 91 -12.79 8.13 -2.56
N ALA A 92 -12.08 9.08 -1.95
CA ALA A 92 -12.57 10.41 -1.63
C ALA A 92 -12.55 11.36 -2.85
N THR A 93 -13.62 12.14 -3.01
CA THR A 93 -13.82 13.10 -4.11
C THR A 93 -12.81 14.25 -4.13
N TRP A 94 -12.39 14.75 -2.96
CA TRP A 94 -11.53 15.92 -2.81
C TRP A 94 -10.04 15.63 -3.05
N TYR A 95 -9.63 14.36 -3.01
CA TYR A 95 -8.28 13.90 -3.38
C TYR A 95 -8.24 13.23 -4.76
N ARG A 96 -9.31 13.44 -5.55
CA ARG A 96 -9.65 12.76 -6.81
C ARG A 96 -9.50 11.25 -6.67
N ALA A 97 -10.49 10.51 -6.21
CA ALA A 97 -10.22 9.11 -6.02
C ALA A 97 -11.42 8.21 -6.28
N GLU A 98 -11.22 7.34 -7.29
CA GLU A 98 -11.70 5.97 -7.50
C GLU A 98 -11.49 5.68 -9.00
N ILE A 99 -10.27 5.29 -9.39
CA ILE A 99 -9.98 4.86 -10.75
C ILE A 99 -10.30 3.37 -10.80
N LYS A 100 -11.33 3.00 -11.56
CA LYS A 100 -11.57 1.58 -11.87
C LYS A 100 -10.27 0.98 -12.42
N ALA A 101 -9.93 -0.25 -12.05
CA ALA A 101 -8.69 -0.88 -12.50
C ALA A 101 -8.51 -0.78 -14.03
N ALA A 102 -9.60 -0.98 -14.79
CA ALA A 102 -9.64 -0.86 -16.25
C ALA A 102 -9.43 0.57 -16.82
N LYS A 103 -9.41 1.61 -15.98
CA LYS A 103 -9.19 3.02 -16.37
C LYS A 103 -7.78 3.50 -16.09
N ILE A 104 -6.94 2.68 -15.45
CA ILE A 104 -5.51 3.01 -15.24
C ILE A 104 -4.80 2.94 -16.59
N LYS A 105 -4.30 4.07 -17.08
CA LYS A 105 -3.51 4.10 -18.32
C LYS A 105 -2.07 3.72 -18.03
N TYR A 106 -1.46 2.94 -18.93
CA TYR A 106 -0.08 2.44 -18.81
C TYR A 106 0.15 1.71 -17.48
N PRO A 107 -0.64 0.68 -17.14
CA PRO A 107 -0.63 0.06 -15.81
C PRO A 107 0.73 -0.54 -15.42
N GLY A 108 1.54 -0.97 -16.39
CA GLY A 108 2.91 -1.44 -16.14
C GLY A 108 3.92 -0.33 -15.75
N GLY A 109 3.55 0.94 -15.83
CA GLY A 109 4.36 2.04 -15.31
C GLY A 109 3.90 2.53 -13.93
N ARG A 110 2.76 2.07 -13.42
CA ARG A 110 2.11 2.64 -12.23
C ARG A 110 2.40 1.83 -10.99
N LEU A 111 2.94 2.46 -9.96
CA LEU A 111 3.07 1.83 -8.65
C LEU A 111 1.70 1.44 -8.12
N MET A 112 1.54 0.20 -7.68
CA MET A 112 0.36 -0.24 -6.96
C MET A 112 0.67 -0.60 -5.50
N PHE A 113 1.73 -1.36 -5.27
CA PHE A 113 2.25 -1.66 -3.93
C PHE A 113 3.75 -1.51 -3.89
N SER A 114 4.29 -1.12 -2.73
CA SER A 114 5.73 -1.10 -2.45
C SER A 114 6.00 -1.72 -1.10
N ASP A 115 7.21 -2.23 -0.86
CA ASP A 115 7.70 -2.27 0.51
C ASP A 115 7.92 -0.85 1.05
N ILE A 116 7.61 -0.62 2.32
CA ILE A 116 7.60 0.73 2.92
C ILE A 116 8.17 0.74 4.33
N GLU A 117 8.86 1.81 4.70
CA GLU A 117 9.39 2.04 6.05
C GLU A 117 8.68 3.24 6.70
N LYS A 118 7.35 3.14 6.89
CA LYS A 118 6.55 4.22 7.51
C LYS A 118 6.62 4.14 9.03
N THR A 119 6.45 5.27 9.69
CA THR A 119 6.67 5.47 11.12
C THR A 119 5.61 6.46 11.59
N GLY A 120 5.21 6.32 12.85
CA GLY A 120 4.13 7.09 13.47
C GLY A 120 3.01 6.19 13.95
N SER A 121 2.39 6.59 15.07
CA SER A 121 1.25 5.91 15.66
C SER A 121 0.05 5.91 14.71
N TRP A 122 -0.52 4.73 14.49
CA TRP A 122 -1.67 4.47 13.62
C TRP A 122 -1.48 5.06 12.21
N ALA A 123 -0.28 4.94 11.66
CA ALA A 123 -0.02 5.36 10.30
C ALA A 123 -0.84 4.52 9.29
N SER A 124 -1.39 5.19 8.29
CA SER A 124 -2.11 4.53 7.18
C SER A 124 -1.14 3.70 6.33
N LEU A 125 -1.62 2.57 5.80
CA LEU A 125 -0.85 1.62 4.97
C LEU A 125 -0.81 2.03 3.48
N ASP A 126 -0.66 3.33 3.25
CA ASP A 126 -0.58 3.96 1.94
C ASP A 126 0.77 4.65 1.70
N VAL A 127 1.06 4.92 0.44
CA VAL A 127 2.15 5.79 -0.01
C VAL A 127 1.67 6.72 -1.11
N GLU A 128 2.02 8.00 -1.00
CA GLU A 128 1.63 9.03 -1.98
C GLU A 128 2.84 9.72 -2.60
N ASN A 129 4.03 9.47 -2.06
CA ASN A 129 5.29 10.07 -2.46
C ASN A 129 6.47 9.22 -1.94
N ALA A 130 7.68 9.57 -2.36
CA ALA A 130 8.89 8.83 -2.00
C ALA A 130 9.12 8.74 -0.49
N ASN A 131 8.75 9.79 0.28
CA ASN A 131 8.90 9.80 1.74
C ASN A 131 8.02 8.77 2.46
N GLY A 132 6.94 8.31 1.81
CA GLY A 132 6.12 7.20 2.30
C GLY A 132 6.80 5.83 2.14
N ILE A 133 7.74 5.70 1.19
CA ILE A 133 8.52 4.47 0.95
C ILE A 133 9.79 4.49 1.80
N PHE A 134 10.53 5.60 1.80
CA PHE A 134 11.81 5.77 2.50
C PHE A 134 12.01 7.22 2.95
N ASN A 135 12.75 7.43 4.04
CA ASN A 135 13.13 8.76 4.54
C ASN A 135 14.45 8.65 5.32
N PHE A 136 15.57 8.87 4.63
CA PHE A 136 16.91 8.69 5.19
C PHE A 136 17.23 9.69 6.32
N THR A 137 16.64 10.88 6.32
CA THR A 137 16.80 11.87 7.39
C THR A 137 16.26 11.36 8.71
N GLU A 138 15.20 10.56 8.67
CA GLU A 138 14.59 9.93 9.84
C GLU A 138 15.09 8.49 10.05
N GLY A 139 16.19 8.09 9.40
CA GLY A 139 16.75 6.74 9.50
C GLY A 139 15.87 5.65 8.88
N ARG A 140 15.00 6.01 7.94
CA ARG A 140 14.08 5.10 7.26
C ARG A 140 14.66 4.70 5.90
N PHE A 141 15.33 3.56 5.91
CA PHE A 141 16.04 3.06 4.75
C PHE A 141 15.15 2.13 3.92
N LEU A 142 15.43 2.08 2.62
CA LEU A 142 14.92 1.00 1.77
C LEU A 142 15.41 -0.35 2.32
N ARG A 143 14.60 -1.41 2.25
CA ARG A 143 14.98 -2.70 2.85
C ARG A 143 15.70 -3.64 1.90
N HIS A 144 15.79 -3.28 0.62
CA HIS A 144 16.30 -4.15 -0.42
C HIS A 144 17.51 -3.51 -1.11
N SER A 145 18.33 -4.39 -1.71
CA SER A 145 19.52 -4.00 -2.46
C SER A 145 20.49 -3.10 -1.68
N ASN A 146 20.83 -3.46 -0.44
CA ASN A 146 21.71 -2.65 0.43
C ASN A 146 21.21 -1.20 0.58
N ASN A 147 19.95 -1.05 0.97
CA ASN A 147 19.28 0.24 1.17
C ASN A 147 19.17 1.13 -0.08
N SER A 148 19.20 0.54 -1.28
CA SER A 148 19.19 1.29 -2.54
C SER A 148 17.98 1.06 -3.44
N ALA A 149 17.12 0.08 -3.15
CA ALA A 149 15.94 -0.19 -3.97
C ALA A 149 14.70 -0.57 -3.15
N ALA A 150 13.54 -0.22 -3.68
CA ALA A 150 12.24 -0.73 -3.25
C ALA A 150 11.79 -1.86 -4.16
N ASN A 151 11.14 -2.87 -3.59
CA ASN A 151 10.33 -3.82 -4.33
C ASN A 151 8.96 -3.19 -4.60
N VAL A 152 8.59 -3.16 -5.87
CA VAL A 152 7.33 -2.59 -6.35
C VAL A 152 6.52 -3.66 -7.06
N CYS A 153 5.20 -3.56 -6.91
CA CYS A 153 4.23 -4.23 -7.75
C CYS A 153 3.47 -3.14 -8.51
N TYR A 154 3.41 -3.28 -9.83
CA TYR A 154 2.75 -2.32 -10.71
C TYR A 154 1.26 -2.64 -10.84
N ALA A 155 0.47 -1.70 -11.39
CA ALA A 155 -0.98 -1.84 -11.47
C ALA A 155 -1.45 -2.96 -12.40
N ASP A 156 -0.62 -3.42 -13.34
CA ASP A 156 -0.89 -4.62 -14.15
C ASP A 156 -0.54 -5.94 -13.42
N GLY A 157 0.07 -5.85 -12.23
CA GLY A 157 0.40 -6.97 -11.36
C GLY A 157 1.82 -7.53 -11.52
N HIS A 158 2.64 -7.03 -12.44
CA HIS A 158 4.05 -7.45 -12.46
C HIS A 158 4.82 -6.80 -11.32
N ALA A 159 5.87 -7.47 -10.86
CA ALA A 159 6.71 -6.99 -9.77
C ALA A 159 8.16 -6.78 -10.25
N GLY A 160 8.86 -5.86 -9.60
CA GLY A 160 10.26 -5.58 -9.87
C GLY A 160 10.91 -4.81 -8.73
N SER A 161 12.19 -4.51 -8.88
CA SER A 161 12.92 -3.65 -7.95
C SER A 161 13.26 -2.32 -8.62
N VAL A 162 12.94 -1.22 -7.96
CA VAL A 162 13.19 0.14 -8.45
C VAL A 162 14.22 0.81 -7.54
N LYS A 163 15.30 1.29 -8.14
CA LYS A 163 16.34 2.02 -7.41
C LYS A 163 15.77 3.33 -6.88
N ARG A 164 16.26 3.77 -5.73
CA ARG A 164 15.88 5.00 -5.06
C ARG A 164 15.86 6.21 -6.00
N GLU A 165 16.87 6.34 -6.85
CA GLU A 165 17.03 7.47 -7.77
C GLU A 165 15.97 7.49 -8.88
N ALA A 166 15.34 6.34 -9.15
CA ALA A 166 14.28 6.20 -10.14
C ALA A 166 12.86 6.32 -9.54
N ILE A 167 12.74 6.40 -8.20
CA ILE A 167 11.45 6.63 -7.52
C ILE A 167 11.21 8.15 -7.51
N PRO A 168 10.21 8.68 -8.24
CA PRO A 168 9.98 10.12 -8.28
C PRO A 168 9.55 10.64 -6.91
N ALA A 169 10.04 11.82 -6.52
CA ALA A 169 9.77 12.38 -5.20
C ALA A 169 8.28 12.57 -4.92
N SER A 170 7.47 12.92 -5.92
CA SER A 170 6.01 13.13 -5.82
C SER A 170 5.33 12.94 -7.17
N ASN A 171 4.00 13.09 -7.24
CA ASN A 171 3.20 13.06 -8.47
C ASN A 171 3.15 14.40 -9.24
N SER A 172 3.97 15.39 -8.87
CA SER A 172 3.91 16.74 -9.45
C SER A 172 4.64 16.87 -10.79
N THR A 173 5.65 16.03 -11.05
CA THR A 173 6.44 16.03 -12.29
C THR A 173 5.86 15.09 -13.34
N ALA A 174 6.32 15.14 -14.59
CA ALA A 174 5.87 14.22 -15.63
C ALA A 174 6.22 12.75 -15.29
N GLU A 175 7.44 12.51 -14.84
CA GLU A 175 7.91 11.20 -14.34
C GLU A 175 7.11 10.77 -13.10
N GLY A 176 6.85 11.71 -12.20
CA GLY A 176 6.03 11.50 -11.02
C GLY A 176 4.62 11.07 -11.35
N LYS A 177 3.98 11.74 -12.32
CA LYS A 177 2.68 11.31 -12.85
C LYS A 177 2.79 9.92 -13.45
N ALA A 178 3.82 9.65 -14.25
CA ALA A 178 4.05 8.33 -14.87
C ALA A 178 4.11 7.20 -13.84
N PHE A 179 4.77 7.40 -12.70
CA PHE A 179 4.93 6.38 -11.66
C PHE A 179 3.76 6.33 -10.65
N TRP A 180 3.37 7.48 -10.10
CA TRP A 180 2.40 7.55 -9.01
C TRP A 180 0.95 7.54 -9.50
N ARG A 181 0.61 8.30 -10.54
CA ARG A 181 -0.77 8.41 -11.04
C ARG A 181 -0.90 9.29 -12.27
N ASP A 182 -1.74 8.89 -13.23
CA ASP A 182 -2.29 9.84 -14.20
C ASP A 182 -3.64 10.43 -13.77
N TRP A 183 -3.89 11.63 -14.29
CA TRP A 183 -5.10 12.40 -14.09
C TRP A 183 -6.09 12.15 -15.23
#